data_AF-A0A4R0KG70-F1
#
_entry.id   AF-A0A4R0KG70-F1
#
_cell.length_a   1.000
_cell.length_b   1.000
_cell.length_c   1.000
_cell.angle_alpha   90.00
_cell.angle_beta   90.00
_cell.angle_gamma   90.00
#
_symmetry.space_group_name_H-M   'P 1'
#
loop_
_entity.id
_entity.type
_entity.pdbx_description
1 polymer ?
#
loop_
_entity_poly.entity_id
_entity_poly.type
_entity_poly.pdbx_seq_one_letter_code
_entity_poly.pdbx_strand_id
1 'polypeptide(L)'
;MLRKLVIGVAVIATLVAGVGTARLVLPRPDPTGGVVKQLAFLRAEIEGGADHAAQKQFPEGYFFLNALYGLTWVQVGLADPERSVDAAAEARWALNRLESPDGTAVFDASLRPRYGVFHAGWTNWLRGGLIALHHSDAAELDEFTSSSVEIATAFRTAKTPYLEAYPGQAWPVDSAVAIASLRLYDDLVAPRFGRIATNWVAAVKTKLDPGTGLIPHQVAPVTTGARASSQSIIQRFLVEIDPAFARAQYEIFRDRFVGGIGVREYPKGTEGKGDVDSGPLILGTSLSATVVTMGTARVQHDPLADRLAREGDLLGLPISGLKTKRYLFGAVPIGDAFLAWSASARPFVAGDQPELDGGSGWWRGPWLLLLWLPALILWSFVRFKRRRRRRRAH
;
A
#
# COMPACT_ATOMS: atom_id res chain seq x y z
N MET A 1 -27.82 -26.88 -30.71
CA MET A 1 -27.67 -25.95 -29.55
C MET A 1 -26.22 -25.80 -29.10
N LEU A 2 -25.49 -26.89 -28.81
CA LEU A 2 -24.09 -26.85 -28.34
C LEU A 2 -23.13 -25.97 -29.16
N ARG A 3 -23.24 -25.93 -30.49
CA ARG A 3 -22.39 -25.08 -31.34
C ARG A 3 -22.62 -23.58 -31.12
N LYS A 4 -23.89 -23.16 -31.01
CA LYS A 4 -24.23 -21.75 -30.77
C LYS A 4 -23.72 -21.31 -29.39
N LEU A 5 -23.85 -22.19 -28.39
CA LEU A 5 -23.30 -21.98 -27.06
C LEU A 5 -21.77 -21.81 -27.09
N VAL A 6 -21.03 -22.72 -27.72
CA VAL A 6 -19.55 -22.62 -27.81
C VAL A 6 -19.11 -21.34 -28.53
N ILE A 7 -19.82 -20.93 -29.59
CA ILE A 7 -19.52 -19.66 -30.27
C ILE A 7 -19.77 -18.47 -29.32
N GLY A 8 -20.88 -18.47 -28.58
CA GLY A 8 -21.18 -17.44 -27.60
C GLY A 8 -20.08 -17.32 -26.53
N VAL A 9 -19.63 -18.45 -25.97
CA VAL A 9 -18.52 -18.47 -25.01
C VAL A 9 -17.20 -18.01 -25.63
N ALA A 10 -16.90 -18.38 -26.88
CA ALA A 10 -15.71 -17.93 -27.60
C ALA A 10 -15.70 -16.41 -27.81
N VAL A 11 -16.86 -15.82 -28.12
CA VAL A 11 -17.02 -14.36 -28.25
C VAL A 11 -16.78 -13.67 -26.91
N ILE A 12 -17.40 -14.16 -25.83
CA ILE A 12 -17.19 -13.61 -24.48
C ILE A 12 -15.71 -13.69 -24.09
N ALA A 13 -15.06 -14.84 -24.28
CA ALA A 13 -13.63 -15.01 -24.00
C ALA A 13 -12.76 -14.03 -24.81
N THR A 14 -13.12 -13.77 -26.07
CA THR A 14 -12.42 -12.80 -26.93
C THR A 14 -12.59 -11.37 -26.41
N LEU A 15 -13.79 -10.99 -25.96
CA LEU A 15 -14.06 -9.68 -25.37
C LEU A 15 -13.28 -9.48 -24.07
N VAL A 16 -13.28 -10.48 -23.18
CA VAL A 16 -12.49 -10.46 -21.94
C VAL A 16 -11.00 -10.33 -22.25
N ALA A 17 -10.49 -11.10 -23.21
CA ALA A 17 -9.09 -11.00 -23.64
C ALA A 17 -8.75 -9.63 -24.21
N GLY A 18 -9.66 -9.03 -25.01
CA GLY A 18 -9.51 -7.69 -25.56
C GLY A 18 -9.47 -6.61 -24.49
N VAL A 19 -10.39 -6.64 -23.52
CA VAL A 19 -10.40 -5.71 -22.38
C VAL A 19 -9.15 -5.88 -21.51
N GLY A 20 -8.75 -7.11 -21.21
CA GLY A 20 -7.52 -7.40 -20.46
C GLY A 20 -6.27 -6.90 -21.19
N THR A 21 -6.19 -7.12 -22.51
CA THR A 21 -5.10 -6.62 -23.35
C THR A 21 -5.05 -5.09 -23.28
N ALA A 22 -6.19 -4.42 -23.46
CA ALA A 22 -6.28 -2.97 -23.37
C ALA A 22 -5.75 -2.43 -22.04
N ARG A 23 -6.10 -3.05 -20.90
CA ARG A 23 -5.60 -2.68 -19.57
C ARG A 23 -4.08 -2.85 -19.43
N LEU A 24 -3.49 -3.86 -20.08
CA LEU A 24 -2.05 -4.11 -20.03
C LEU A 24 -1.21 -3.17 -20.90
N VAL A 25 -1.74 -2.75 -22.05
CA VAL A 25 -0.93 -2.09 -23.10
C VAL A 25 -1.29 -0.64 -23.33
N LEU A 26 -2.54 -0.24 -23.11
CA LEU A 26 -2.93 1.16 -23.34
C LEU A 26 -2.39 2.07 -22.23
N PRO A 27 -2.21 3.37 -22.53
CA PRO A 27 -1.91 4.37 -21.50
C PRO A 27 -2.92 4.28 -20.35
N ARG A 28 -2.44 4.31 -19.10
CA ARG A 28 -3.33 4.34 -17.95
C ARG A 28 -3.83 5.77 -17.75
N PRO A 29 -5.13 5.97 -17.52
CA PRO A 29 -5.64 7.28 -17.13
C PRO A 29 -5.04 7.70 -15.79
N ASP A 30 -5.06 9.00 -15.53
CA ASP A 30 -4.59 9.58 -14.27
C ASP A 30 -5.18 8.81 -13.06
N PRO A 31 -4.34 8.27 -12.17
CA PRO A 31 -4.81 7.55 -10.99
C PRO A 31 -5.74 8.40 -10.11
N THR A 32 -5.58 9.73 -10.08
CA THR A 32 -6.29 10.64 -9.16
C THR A 32 -7.81 10.56 -9.33
N GLY A 33 -8.31 10.63 -10.58
CA GLY A 33 -9.74 10.51 -10.85
C GLY A 33 -10.33 9.13 -10.49
N GLY A 34 -9.53 8.07 -10.57
CA GLY A 34 -9.92 6.74 -10.12
C GLY A 34 -9.96 6.61 -8.60
N VAL A 35 -9.02 7.27 -7.91
CA VAL A 35 -8.89 7.26 -6.44
C VAL A 35 -10.05 7.99 -5.78
N VAL A 36 -10.48 9.16 -6.27
CA VAL A 36 -11.63 9.89 -5.70
C VAL A 36 -12.92 9.05 -5.73
N LYS A 37 -13.15 8.30 -6.81
CA LYS A 37 -14.27 7.36 -6.90
C LYS A 37 -14.15 6.20 -5.91
N GLN A 38 -12.93 5.77 -5.61
CA GLN A 38 -12.66 4.73 -4.63
C GLN A 38 -12.91 5.26 -3.21
N LEU A 39 -12.50 6.50 -2.93
CA LEU A 39 -12.81 7.18 -1.67
C LEU A 39 -14.31 7.35 -1.45
N ALA A 40 -15.08 7.69 -2.49
CA ALA A 40 -16.54 7.75 -2.38
C ALA A 40 -17.17 6.40 -2.02
N PHE A 41 -16.61 5.28 -2.51
CA PHE A 41 -17.02 3.94 -2.09
C PHE A 41 -16.62 3.66 -0.64
N LEU A 42 -15.35 3.90 -0.28
CA LEU A 42 -14.82 3.68 1.05
C LEU A 42 -15.56 4.45 2.12
N ARG A 43 -15.92 5.72 1.86
CA ARG A 43 -16.68 6.55 2.79
C ARG A 43 -18.00 5.88 3.18
N ALA A 44 -18.76 5.42 2.20
CA ALA A 44 -20.03 4.75 2.44
C ALA A 44 -19.87 3.41 3.19
N GLU A 45 -18.82 2.64 2.88
CA GLU A 45 -18.54 1.38 3.58
C GLU A 45 -18.10 1.60 5.04
N ILE A 46 -17.26 2.61 5.30
CA ILE A 46 -16.83 2.96 6.66
C ILE A 46 -18.01 3.43 7.50
N GLU A 47 -18.88 4.29 6.96
CA GLU A 47 -20.13 4.69 7.63
C GLU A 47 -21.07 3.50 7.84
N GLY A 48 -21.02 2.50 6.97
CA GLY A 48 -21.72 1.21 7.10
C GLY A 48 -21.09 0.23 8.10
N GLY A 49 -19.96 0.57 8.75
CA GLY A 49 -19.29 -0.26 9.75
C GLY A 49 -18.24 -1.24 9.21
N ALA A 50 -17.73 -1.01 7.99
CA ALA A 50 -16.68 -1.86 7.41
C ALA A 50 -15.37 -1.84 8.21
N ASP A 51 -15.07 -0.76 8.93
CA ASP A 51 -13.90 -0.65 9.80
C ASP A 51 -14.02 -1.54 11.04
N HIS A 52 -15.21 -1.62 11.65
CA HIS A 52 -15.51 -2.57 12.71
C HIS A 52 -15.48 -4.02 12.22
N ALA A 53 -15.91 -4.26 10.98
CA ALA A 53 -15.81 -5.58 10.37
C ALA A 53 -14.34 -5.96 10.08
N ALA A 54 -13.51 -4.99 9.67
CA ALA A 54 -12.08 -5.18 9.49
C ALA A 54 -11.36 -5.45 10.81
N GLN A 55 -11.74 -4.76 11.90
CA GLN A 55 -11.20 -4.96 13.25
C GLN A 55 -11.36 -6.40 13.78
N LYS A 56 -12.38 -7.11 13.30
CA LYS A 56 -12.61 -8.53 13.65
C LYS A 56 -11.70 -9.48 12.87
N GLN A 57 -11.06 -9.02 11.79
CA GLN A 57 -10.21 -9.83 10.92
C GLN A 57 -8.74 -9.73 11.32
N PHE A 58 -8.29 -8.57 11.78
CA PHE A 58 -6.93 -8.38 12.33
C PHE A 58 -6.87 -7.16 13.28
N PRO A 59 -5.87 -7.08 14.18
CA PRO A 59 -5.86 -6.20 15.35
C PRO A 59 -5.95 -4.71 15.05
N GLU A 60 -5.53 -4.26 13.87
CA GLU A 60 -5.48 -2.85 13.48
C GLU A 60 -6.54 -2.50 12.42
N GLY A 61 -7.55 -3.35 12.22
CA GLY A 61 -8.45 -3.23 11.08
C GLY A 61 -9.31 -1.97 11.08
N TYR A 62 -9.79 -1.53 12.24
CA TYR A 62 -10.47 -0.24 12.34
C TYR A 62 -9.50 0.90 12.00
N PHE A 63 -8.31 0.84 12.61
CA PHE A 63 -7.31 1.90 12.50
C PHE A 63 -6.83 2.07 11.05
N PHE A 64 -6.39 0.99 10.39
CA PHE A 64 -5.88 1.07 9.03
C PHE A 64 -6.94 1.53 8.03
N LEU A 65 -8.19 1.07 8.14
CA LEU A 65 -9.21 1.49 7.17
C LEU A 65 -9.43 3.01 7.22
N ASN A 66 -9.50 3.59 8.42
CA ASN A 66 -9.67 5.02 8.62
C ASN A 66 -8.39 5.81 8.29
N ALA A 67 -7.22 5.35 8.72
CA ALA A 67 -5.94 6.03 8.48
C ALA A 67 -5.62 6.11 6.98
N LEU A 68 -5.76 4.99 6.26
CA LEU A 68 -5.50 4.94 4.82
C LEU A 68 -6.52 5.76 4.03
N TYR A 69 -7.79 5.81 4.47
CA TYR A 69 -8.80 6.69 3.89
C TYR A 69 -8.39 8.17 4.00
N GLY A 70 -8.06 8.63 5.22
CA GLY A 70 -7.64 10.01 5.46
C GLY A 70 -6.37 10.37 4.70
N LEU A 71 -5.35 9.51 4.76
CA LEU A 71 -4.08 9.72 4.05
C LEU A 71 -4.25 9.78 2.54
N THR A 72 -5.17 8.98 1.98
CA THR A 72 -5.45 9.04 0.55
C THR A 72 -6.10 10.37 0.16
N TRP A 73 -7.01 10.91 1.00
CA TRP A 73 -7.55 12.26 0.78
C TRP A 73 -6.48 13.34 0.84
N VAL A 74 -5.54 13.26 1.78
CA VAL A 74 -4.39 14.16 1.81
C VAL A 74 -3.63 14.12 0.48
N GLN A 75 -3.31 12.92 -0.03
CA GLN A 75 -2.61 12.80 -1.31
C GLN A 75 -3.39 13.40 -2.48
N VAL A 76 -4.72 13.27 -2.50
CA VAL A 76 -5.60 13.90 -3.49
C VAL A 76 -5.55 15.42 -3.37
N GLY A 77 -5.72 15.98 -2.17
CA GLY A 77 -5.71 17.43 -1.96
C GLY A 77 -4.37 18.09 -2.27
N LEU A 78 -3.26 17.39 -2.04
CA LEU A 78 -1.92 17.85 -2.43
C LEU A 78 -1.70 17.79 -3.95
N ALA A 79 -2.39 16.90 -4.66
CA ALA A 79 -2.27 16.75 -6.12
C ALA A 79 -3.22 17.68 -6.87
N ASP A 80 -4.38 18.00 -6.27
CA ASP A 80 -5.45 18.80 -6.85
C ASP A 80 -5.87 19.88 -5.85
N PRO A 81 -5.35 21.12 -5.98
CA PRO A 81 -5.67 22.21 -5.08
C PRO A 81 -7.17 22.53 -4.99
N GLU A 82 -7.96 22.28 -6.04
CA GLU A 82 -9.41 22.48 -6.02
C GLU A 82 -10.11 21.55 -5.01
N ARG A 83 -9.47 20.43 -4.66
CA ARG A 83 -9.96 19.45 -3.68
C ARG A 83 -9.35 19.60 -2.30
N SER A 84 -8.41 20.52 -2.10
CA SER A 84 -7.66 20.65 -0.84
C SER A 84 -8.57 20.89 0.38
N VAL A 85 -9.67 21.62 0.21
CA VAL A 85 -10.66 21.89 1.28
C VAL A 85 -11.43 20.62 1.64
N ASP A 86 -11.96 19.91 0.65
CA ASP A 86 -12.66 18.63 0.85
C ASP A 86 -11.72 17.58 1.46
N ALA A 87 -10.49 17.50 0.95
CA ALA A 87 -9.46 16.63 1.45
C ALA A 87 -9.13 16.91 2.93
N ALA A 88 -9.05 18.17 3.33
CA ALA A 88 -8.79 18.55 4.71
C ALA A 88 -9.96 18.17 5.62
N ALA A 89 -11.21 18.37 5.18
CA ALA A 89 -12.39 17.95 5.92
C ALA A 89 -12.43 16.42 6.13
N GLU A 90 -12.12 15.64 5.09
CA GLU A 90 -12.12 14.18 5.15
C GLU A 90 -10.93 13.62 5.94
N ALA A 91 -9.74 14.23 5.84
CA ALA A 91 -8.58 13.88 6.66
C ALA A 91 -8.83 14.15 8.15
N ARG A 92 -9.45 15.29 8.48
CA ARG A 92 -9.88 15.63 9.84
C ARG A 92 -10.93 14.66 10.37
N TRP A 93 -11.90 14.29 9.53
CA TRP A 93 -12.89 13.27 9.89
C TRP A 93 -12.23 11.92 10.21
N ALA A 94 -11.28 11.48 9.38
CA ALA A 94 -10.54 10.24 9.63
C ALA A 94 -9.72 10.32 10.91
N LEU A 95 -9.04 11.44 11.16
CA LEU A 95 -8.24 11.67 12.36
C LEU A 95 -9.09 11.55 13.64
N ASN A 96 -10.27 12.19 13.66
CA ASN A 96 -11.21 12.09 14.77
C ASN A 96 -11.64 10.64 15.07
N ARG A 97 -11.68 9.78 14.05
CA ARG A 97 -11.99 8.35 14.23
C ARG A 97 -10.82 7.58 14.82
N LEU A 98 -9.58 7.85 14.40
CA LEU A 98 -8.38 7.22 14.97
C LEU A 98 -8.21 7.53 16.47
N GLU A 99 -8.74 8.68 16.90
CA GLU A 99 -8.65 9.17 18.28
C GLU A 99 -9.90 8.88 19.12
N SER A 100 -10.91 8.29 18.49
CA SER A 100 -12.12 7.86 19.17
C SER A 100 -11.87 6.67 20.11
N PRO A 101 -12.82 6.36 21.02
CA PRO A 101 -12.75 5.14 21.81
C PRO A 101 -12.55 3.87 20.96
N ASP A 102 -13.21 3.77 19.80
CA ASP A 102 -13.05 2.62 18.90
C ASP A 102 -11.65 2.58 18.27
N GLY A 103 -11.14 3.74 17.85
CA GLY A 103 -9.81 3.87 17.24
C GLY A 103 -8.64 3.62 18.19
N THR A 104 -8.88 3.72 19.49
CA THR A 104 -7.86 3.51 20.55
C THR A 104 -8.06 2.23 21.35
N ALA A 105 -9.18 1.52 21.18
CA ALA A 105 -9.61 0.41 22.04
C ALA A 105 -8.59 -0.74 22.17
N VAL A 106 -7.86 -1.04 21.10
CA VAL A 106 -6.89 -2.16 21.05
C VAL A 106 -5.48 -1.77 21.47
N PHE A 107 -5.23 -0.48 21.70
CA PHE A 107 -3.91 0.04 22.00
C PHE A 107 -3.77 0.36 23.49
N ASP A 108 -2.61 0.05 24.05
CA ASP A 108 -2.36 0.25 25.47
C ASP A 108 -1.95 1.72 25.74
N ALA A 109 -2.81 2.45 26.45
CA ALA A 109 -2.59 3.85 26.80
C ALA A 109 -1.38 4.09 27.74
N SER A 110 -0.86 3.04 28.38
CA SER A 110 0.30 3.13 29.28
C SER A 110 1.64 3.18 28.52
N LEU A 111 1.67 2.81 27.24
CA LEU A 111 2.87 2.85 26.41
C LEU A 111 3.40 4.28 26.23
N ARG A 112 4.64 4.39 25.78
CA ARG A 112 5.32 5.65 25.46
C ARG A 112 5.97 5.54 24.07
N PRO A 113 5.48 6.29 23.06
CA PRO A 113 4.36 7.24 23.11
C PRO A 113 3.03 6.57 23.48
N ARG A 114 2.07 7.35 24.00
CA ARG A 114 0.73 6.87 24.37
C ARG A 114 0.13 6.08 23.21
N TYR A 115 -0.47 4.91 23.52
CA TYR A 115 -1.01 3.95 22.54
C TYR A 115 0.03 3.23 21.67
N GLY A 116 1.32 3.38 21.96
CA GLY A 116 2.41 2.70 21.24
C GLY A 116 2.81 3.42 19.95
N VAL A 117 3.99 3.09 19.45
CA VAL A 117 4.60 3.80 18.30
C VAL A 117 3.83 3.60 17.00
N PHE A 118 3.09 2.49 16.84
CA PHE A 118 2.19 2.26 15.71
C PHE A 118 1.11 3.35 15.65
N HIS A 119 0.29 3.45 16.69
CA HIS A 119 -0.83 4.40 16.73
C HIS A 119 -0.30 5.83 16.64
N ALA A 120 0.67 6.17 17.47
CA ALA A 120 1.24 7.51 17.53
C ALA A 120 1.87 7.93 16.19
N GLY A 121 2.66 7.06 15.56
CA GLY A 121 3.36 7.35 14.31
C GLY A 121 2.42 7.60 13.14
N TRP A 122 1.46 6.69 12.91
CA TRP A 122 0.49 6.82 11.82
C TRP A 122 -0.47 8.00 12.04
N THR A 123 -0.94 8.21 13.27
CA THR A 123 -1.81 9.34 13.61
C THR A 123 -1.07 10.66 13.40
N ASN A 124 0.18 10.76 13.86
CA ASN A 124 0.99 11.97 13.68
C ASN A 124 1.35 12.23 12.20
N TRP A 125 1.52 11.18 11.40
CA TRP A 125 1.68 11.31 9.95
C TRP A 125 0.42 11.86 9.28
N LEU A 126 -0.78 11.39 9.64
CA LEU A 126 -2.04 11.94 9.15
C LEU A 126 -2.25 13.40 9.59
N ARG A 127 -1.92 13.73 10.84
CA ARG A 127 -1.93 15.13 11.35
C ARG A 127 -1.04 16.03 10.51
N GLY A 128 0.22 15.65 10.30
CA GLY A 128 1.13 16.41 9.43
C GLY A 128 0.59 16.54 8.01
N GLY A 129 -0.07 15.50 7.50
CA GLY A 129 -0.73 15.56 6.20
C GLY A 129 -1.88 16.56 6.13
N LEU A 130 -2.69 16.68 7.19
CA LEU A 130 -3.72 17.71 7.31
C LEU A 130 -3.10 19.12 7.33
N ILE A 131 -2.01 19.32 8.08
CA ILE A 131 -1.26 20.60 8.09
C ILE A 131 -0.75 20.96 6.69
N ALA A 132 -0.24 19.98 5.93
CA ALA A 132 0.28 20.17 4.57
C ALA A 132 -0.80 20.64 3.57
N LEU A 133 -2.08 20.47 3.86
CA LEU A 133 -3.18 20.98 3.03
C LEU A 133 -3.45 22.47 3.25
N HIS A 134 -2.83 23.10 4.25
CA HIS A 134 -2.99 24.53 4.58
C HIS A 134 -4.42 24.97 4.96
N HIS A 135 -5.23 24.03 5.47
CA HIS A 135 -6.60 24.29 5.97
C HIS A 135 -6.75 23.95 7.46
N SER A 136 -5.64 24.04 8.19
CA SER A 136 -5.57 23.73 9.61
C SER A 136 -5.67 24.95 10.50
N ASP A 137 -6.23 24.76 11.69
CA ASP A 137 -6.27 25.80 12.72
C ASP A 137 -5.08 25.71 13.70
N ALA A 138 -5.01 26.66 14.62
CA ALA A 138 -3.94 26.72 15.61
C ALA A 138 -3.95 25.52 16.57
N ALA A 139 -5.12 25.00 16.94
CA ALA A 139 -5.23 23.87 17.85
C ALA A 139 -4.70 22.58 17.21
N GLU A 140 -4.95 22.40 15.91
CA GLU A 140 -4.41 21.28 15.14
C GLU A 140 -2.89 21.33 15.02
N LEU A 141 -2.33 22.53 14.83
CA LEU A 141 -0.88 22.73 14.80
C LEU A 141 -0.23 22.49 16.18
N ASP A 142 -0.88 22.95 17.25
CA ASP A 142 -0.43 22.73 18.62
C ASP A 142 -0.42 21.23 18.96
N GLU A 143 -1.46 20.49 18.57
CA GLU A 143 -1.55 19.07 18.81
C GLU A 143 -0.53 18.27 17.95
N PHE A 144 -0.31 18.65 16.70
CA PHE A 144 0.77 18.08 15.88
C PHE A 144 2.16 18.33 16.51
N THR A 145 2.37 19.52 17.07
CA THR A 145 3.59 19.87 17.81
C THR A 145 3.74 19.03 19.07
N SER A 146 2.68 18.92 19.88
CA SER A 146 2.67 18.14 21.13
C SER A 146 2.96 16.66 20.88
N SER A 147 2.24 16.05 19.94
CA SER A 147 2.41 14.66 19.54
C SER A 147 3.82 14.38 19.00
N SER A 148 4.37 15.28 18.18
CA SER A 148 5.74 15.15 17.67
C SER A 148 6.79 15.24 18.79
N VAL A 149 6.58 16.08 19.80
CA VAL A 149 7.46 16.18 20.98
C VAL A 149 7.40 14.90 21.82
N GLU A 150 6.24 14.28 21.97
CA GLU A 150 6.09 13.02 22.68
C GLU A 150 6.86 11.89 21.98
N ILE A 151 6.64 11.72 20.67
CA ILE A 151 7.33 10.72 19.84
C ILE A 151 8.86 10.94 19.90
N ALA A 152 9.31 12.18 19.70
CA ALA A 152 10.71 12.55 19.78
C ALA A 152 11.33 12.24 21.15
N THR A 153 10.57 12.49 22.23
CA THR A 153 11.02 12.20 23.59
C THR A 153 11.16 10.70 23.83
N ALA A 154 10.23 9.88 23.33
CA ALA A 154 10.31 8.43 23.42
C ALA A 154 11.56 7.88 22.71
N PHE A 155 11.85 8.34 21.49
CA PHE A 155 13.07 7.92 20.78
C PHE A 155 14.37 8.38 21.47
N ARG A 156 14.36 9.57 22.06
CA ARG A 156 15.54 10.10 22.77
C ARG A 156 15.91 9.28 24.00
N THR A 157 14.94 8.68 24.68
CA THR A 157 15.16 7.89 25.91
C THR A 157 15.25 6.38 25.65
N ALA A 158 14.89 5.92 24.44
CA ALA A 158 14.93 4.53 24.08
C ALA A 158 16.36 3.97 23.97
N LYS A 159 16.53 2.71 24.38
CA LYS A 159 17.80 1.97 24.27
C LYS A 159 18.00 1.31 22.90
N THR A 160 16.98 1.35 22.06
CA THR A 160 16.90 0.71 20.75
C THR A 160 16.21 1.68 19.79
N PRO A 161 16.51 1.65 18.48
CA PRO A 161 15.78 2.47 17.50
C PRO A 161 14.34 1.99 17.27
N TYR A 162 13.90 0.93 17.92
CA TYR A 162 12.59 0.32 17.71
C TYR A 162 11.76 0.40 18.98
N LEU A 163 10.77 1.30 18.99
CA LEU A 163 9.84 1.48 20.09
C LEU A 163 8.75 0.38 20.07
N GLU A 164 8.10 0.18 21.20
CA GLU A 164 7.01 -0.77 21.34
C GLU A 164 5.75 -0.27 20.61
N ALA A 165 5.17 -1.14 19.77
CA ALA A 165 3.86 -0.93 19.18
C ALA A 165 2.75 -1.50 20.07
N TYR A 166 3.05 -2.64 20.70
CA TYR A 166 2.23 -3.31 21.69
C TYR A 166 3.10 -3.66 22.92
N PRO A 167 2.53 -3.90 24.11
CA PRO A 167 3.32 -4.22 25.30
C PRO A 167 4.32 -5.36 25.07
N GLY A 168 5.61 -5.05 25.22
CA GLY A 168 6.72 -6.01 25.03
C GLY A 168 6.97 -6.44 23.58
N GLN A 169 6.34 -5.79 22.60
CA GLN A 169 6.43 -6.15 21.18
C GLN A 169 6.77 -4.94 20.32
N ALA A 170 7.74 -5.12 19.42
CA ALA A 170 8.25 -4.05 18.58
C ALA A 170 8.48 -4.53 17.15
N TRP A 171 7.86 -3.82 16.21
CA TRP A 171 8.09 -3.94 14.77
C TRP A 171 8.79 -2.68 14.27
N PRO A 172 9.97 -2.80 13.64
CA PRO A 172 10.71 -1.67 13.10
C PRO A 172 9.94 -0.77 12.13
N VAL A 173 8.96 -1.32 11.40
CA VAL A 173 8.11 -0.55 10.47
C VAL A 173 7.39 0.61 11.16
N ASP A 174 6.90 0.40 12.37
CA ASP A 174 6.11 1.41 13.09
C ASP A 174 6.99 2.58 13.55
N SER A 175 8.22 2.25 13.96
CA SER A 175 9.23 3.27 14.27
C SER A 175 9.66 4.06 13.04
N ALA A 176 9.71 3.44 11.86
CA ALA A 176 10.01 4.15 10.62
C ALA A 176 8.91 5.17 10.28
N VAL A 177 7.63 4.80 10.41
CA VAL A 177 6.51 5.75 10.20
C VAL A 177 6.59 6.91 11.19
N ALA A 178 6.85 6.64 12.47
CA ALA A 178 6.97 7.68 13.48
C ALA A 178 8.13 8.65 13.22
N ILE A 179 9.31 8.15 12.83
CA ILE A 179 10.46 9.00 12.48
C ILE A 179 10.17 9.83 11.22
N ALA A 180 9.50 9.27 10.22
CA ALA A 180 9.06 10.03 9.05
C ALA A 180 8.13 11.18 9.45
N SER A 181 7.21 10.96 10.40
CA SER A 181 6.33 12.04 10.91
C SER A 181 7.09 13.19 11.57
N LEU A 182 8.22 12.92 12.23
CA LEU A 182 9.09 13.97 12.79
C LEU A 182 9.82 14.76 11.69
N ARG A 183 10.20 14.10 10.59
CA ARG A 183 10.77 14.78 9.42
C ARG A 183 9.75 15.66 8.72
N LEU A 184 8.50 15.21 8.65
CA LEU A 184 7.39 16.01 8.15
C LEU A 184 7.14 17.26 9.01
N TYR A 185 7.25 17.14 10.33
CA TYR A 185 7.18 18.31 11.22
C TYR A 185 8.28 19.33 10.92
N ASP A 186 9.53 18.86 10.76
CA ASP A 186 10.66 19.74 10.48
C ASP A 186 10.48 20.55 9.18
N ASP A 187 9.81 19.94 8.20
CA ASP A 187 9.56 20.53 6.88
C ASP A 187 8.40 21.54 6.90
N LEU A 188 7.29 21.19 7.56
CA LEU A 188 6.08 22.00 7.55
C LEU A 188 6.07 23.13 8.58
N VAL A 189 6.74 22.93 9.73
CA VAL A 189 6.61 23.82 10.90
C VAL A 189 7.92 24.53 11.18
N ALA A 190 8.92 23.78 11.66
CA ALA A 190 10.25 24.31 11.94
C ALA A 190 11.25 23.17 12.18
N PRO A 191 12.51 23.31 11.74
CA PRO A 191 13.55 22.32 12.01
C PRO A 191 13.77 22.10 13.52
N ARG A 192 13.48 20.90 14.01
CA ARG A 192 13.52 20.55 15.44
C ARG A 192 14.03 19.15 15.73
N PHE A 193 13.70 18.17 14.90
CA PHE A 193 13.88 16.74 15.18
C PHE A 193 14.92 16.06 14.27
N GLY A 194 15.57 16.78 13.36
CA GLY A 194 16.55 16.23 12.43
C GLY A 194 17.66 15.38 13.09
N ARG A 195 18.17 15.79 14.26
CA ARG A 195 19.17 15.00 15.00
C ARG A 195 18.63 13.64 15.46
N ILE A 196 17.34 13.55 15.82
CA ILE A 196 16.70 12.30 16.22
C ILE A 196 16.64 11.35 15.03
N ALA A 197 16.20 11.84 13.87
CA ALA A 197 16.16 11.05 12.64
C ALA A 197 17.56 10.56 12.22
N THR A 198 18.58 11.43 12.22
CA THR A 198 19.96 11.03 11.90
C THR A 198 20.50 9.95 12.85
N ASN A 199 20.28 10.12 14.16
CA ASN A 199 20.70 9.13 15.16
C ASN A 199 19.95 7.81 14.99
N TRP A 200 18.65 7.86 14.68
CA TRP A 200 17.84 6.68 14.41
C TRP A 200 18.38 5.90 13.21
N VAL A 201 18.64 6.57 12.07
CA VAL A 201 19.21 5.91 10.88
C VAL A 201 20.56 5.28 11.18
N ALA A 202 21.44 5.97 11.91
CA ALA A 202 22.73 5.42 12.30
C ALA A 202 22.58 4.15 13.15
N ALA A 203 21.65 4.15 14.11
CA ALA A 203 21.37 2.97 14.93
C ALA A 203 20.76 1.81 14.12
N VAL A 204 19.82 2.10 13.22
CA VAL A 204 19.18 1.10 12.34
C VAL A 204 20.20 0.39 11.45
N LYS A 205 21.17 1.13 10.87
CA LYS A 205 22.23 0.56 10.03
C LYS A 205 23.08 -0.51 10.76
N THR A 206 23.14 -0.47 12.10
CA THR A 206 23.84 -1.47 12.92
C THR A 206 23.00 -2.70 13.28
N LYS A 207 21.69 -2.68 12.98
CA LYS A 207 20.70 -3.67 13.40
C LYS A 207 19.90 -4.25 12.22
N LEU A 208 20.51 -4.27 11.04
CA LEU A 208 19.92 -4.88 9.85
C LEU A 208 19.90 -6.41 9.98
N ASP A 209 18.91 -7.05 9.37
CA ASP A 209 18.83 -8.49 9.22
C ASP A 209 20.06 -8.99 8.46
N PRO A 210 20.92 -9.84 9.06
CA PRO A 210 22.14 -10.30 8.43
C PRO A 210 21.89 -11.17 7.19
N GLY A 211 20.71 -11.79 7.05
CA GLY A 211 20.39 -12.62 5.88
C GLY A 211 20.08 -11.82 4.61
N THR A 212 19.53 -10.61 4.78
CA THR A 212 19.07 -9.77 3.66
C THR A 212 19.80 -8.45 3.54
N GLY A 213 20.34 -7.91 4.64
CA GLY A 213 20.82 -6.53 4.72
C GLY A 213 19.68 -5.51 4.83
N LEU A 214 18.44 -5.94 5.11
CA LEU A 214 17.27 -5.07 5.26
C LEU A 214 16.92 -4.87 6.74
N ILE A 215 16.08 -3.88 7.04
CA ILE A 215 15.49 -3.72 8.38
C ILE A 215 14.66 -4.99 8.73
N PRO A 216 14.81 -5.59 9.93
CA PRO A 216 14.06 -6.79 10.30
C PRO A 216 12.54 -6.52 10.43
N HIS A 217 11.73 -7.58 10.38
CA HIS A 217 10.28 -7.47 10.52
C HIS A 217 9.83 -7.24 11.97
N GLN A 218 10.38 -8.02 12.91
CA GLN A 218 10.10 -7.92 14.34
C GLN A 218 11.42 -8.00 15.09
N VAL A 219 11.52 -7.29 16.23
CA VAL A 219 12.73 -7.30 17.09
C VAL A 219 12.44 -7.67 18.54
N ALA A 220 11.18 -7.54 18.97
CA ALA A 220 10.70 -7.98 20.28
C ALA A 220 9.35 -8.70 20.14
N PRO A 221 9.13 -9.81 20.87
CA PRO A 221 10.03 -10.38 21.86
C PRO A 221 11.22 -11.15 21.26
N VAL A 222 11.13 -11.53 19.98
CA VAL A 222 12.17 -12.26 19.25
C VAL A 222 12.45 -11.54 17.94
N THR A 223 13.73 -11.41 17.59
CA THR A 223 14.13 -10.84 16.31
C THR A 223 13.89 -11.84 15.18
N THR A 224 13.17 -11.40 14.14
CA THR A 224 12.90 -12.16 12.92
C THR A 224 13.55 -11.49 11.71
N GLY A 225 13.76 -12.25 10.64
CA GLY A 225 14.31 -11.72 9.39
C GLY A 225 13.38 -10.70 8.72
N ALA A 226 13.86 -10.08 7.64
CA ALA A 226 13.03 -9.14 6.88
C ALA A 226 11.83 -9.85 6.21
N ARG A 227 10.67 -9.20 6.22
CA ARG A 227 9.43 -9.65 5.59
C ARG A 227 8.81 -8.55 4.74
N ALA A 228 8.16 -8.92 3.64
CA ALA A 228 7.62 -7.95 2.69
C ALA A 228 6.45 -7.11 3.23
N SER A 229 5.62 -7.68 4.10
CA SER A 229 4.58 -6.96 4.85
C SER A 229 5.14 -5.69 5.51
N SER A 230 6.22 -5.80 6.29
CA SER A 230 6.90 -4.62 6.85
C SER A 230 7.74 -3.86 5.83
N GLN A 231 8.50 -4.55 4.98
CA GLN A 231 9.43 -3.90 4.07
C GLN A 231 8.75 -2.98 3.07
N SER A 232 7.59 -3.38 2.53
CA SER A 232 6.82 -2.55 1.60
C SER A 232 6.49 -1.18 2.21
N ILE A 233 6.05 -1.14 3.47
CA ILE A 233 5.79 0.10 4.22
C ILE A 233 7.10 0.81 4.59
N ILE A 234 8.11 0.10 5.11
CA ILE A 234 9.40 0.70 5.47
C ILE A 234 9.98 1.47 4.28
N GLN A 235 10.05 0.84 3.11
CA GLN A 235 10.60 1.48 1.92
C GLN A 235 9.74 2.65 1.40
N ARG A 236 8.45 2.68 1.75
CA ARG A 236 7.53 3.78 1.44
C ARG A 236 7.82 5.03 2.26
N PHE A 237 8.27 4.86 3.50
CA PHE A 237 8.54 5.96 4.43
C PHE A 237 10.01 6.31 4.57
N LEU A 238 10.94 5.38 4.32
CA LEU A 238 12.36 5.59 4.51
C LEU A 238 12.90 6.73 3.62
N VAL A 239 12.27 6.95 2.46
CA VAL A 239 12.58 8.06 1.55
C VAL A 239 12.44 9.42 2.24
N GLU A 240 11.46 9.57 3.14
CA GLU A 240 11.18 10.81 3.88
C GLU A 240 12.22 11.06 5.00
N ILE A 241 12.97 10.02 5.37
CA ILE A 241 13.91 10.03 6.49
C ILE A 241 15.35 10.25 5.99
N ASP A 242 15.80 9.36 5.11
CA ASP A 242 17.13 9.38 4.50
C ASP A 242 16.99 8.83 3.06
N PRO A 243 16.81 9.73 2.07
CA PRO A 243 16.69 9.39 0.65
C PRO A 243 17.75 8.41 0.12
N ALA A 244 19.01 8.57 0.54
CA ALA A 244 20.12 7.76 0.05
C ALA A 244 20.08 6.35 0.65
N PHE A 245 19.84 6.24 1.97
CA PHE A 245 19.66 4.95 2.61
C PHE A 245 18.40 4.24 2.11
N ALA A 246 17.33 4.98 1.84
CA ALA A 246 16.09 4.45 1.27
C ALA A 246 16.32 3.81 -0.10
N ARG A 247 17.06 4.49 -1.00
CA ARG A 247 17.41 3.94 -2.32
C ARG A 247 18.16 2.62 -2.18
N ALA A 248 19.20 2.58 -1.34
CA ALA A 248 20.00 1.38 -1.13
C ALA A 248 19.18 0.20 -0.56
N GLN A 249 18.29 0.46 0.40
CA GLN A 249 17.41 -0.56 0.97
C GLN A 249 16.34 -1.03 -0.04
N TYR A 250 15.77 -0.12 -0.83
CA TYR A 250 14.75 -0.44 -1.82
C TYR A 250 15.29 -1.37 -2.92
N GLU A 251 16.50 -1.13 -3.43
CA GLU A 251 17.10 -2.00 -4.44
C GLU A 251 17.31 -3.44 -3.94
N ILE A 252 17.75 -3.59 -2.69
CA ILE A 252 17.85 -4.90 -2.03
C ILE A 252 16.47 -5.54 -1.87
N PHE A 253 15.47 -4.79 -1.40
CA PHE A 253 14.10 -5.29 -1.26
C PHE A 253 13.52 -5.75 -2.61
N ARG A 254 13.69 -4.93 -3.66
CA ARG A 254 13.27 -5.24 -5.03
C ARG A 254 13.91 -6.54 -5.51
N ASP A 255 15.21 -6.67 -5.37
CA ASP A 255 15.93 -7.88 -5.78
C ASP A 255 15.47 -9.12 -4.99
N ARG A 256 15.34 -9.00 -3.66
CA ARG A 256 15.09 -10.16 -2.78
C ARG A 256 13.64 -10.60 -2.72
N PHE A 257 12.66 -9.72 -2.93
CA PHE A 257 11.24 -10.03 -2.68
C PHE A 257 10.34 -9.97 -3.92
N VAL A 258 10.67 -9.16 -4.92
CA VAL A 258 9.84 -9.07 -6.13
C VAL A 258 10.08 -10.28 -7.03
N GLY A 259 9.01 -11.01 -7.35
CA GLY A 259 9.09 -12.22 -8.15
C GLY A 259 7.73 -12.72 -8.63
N GLY A 260 7.72 -13.46 -9.74
CA GLY A 260 6.47 -13.96 -10.32
C GLY A 260 5.51 -12.81 -10.63
N ILE A 261 4.30 -12.86 -10.07
CA ILE A 261 3.19 -11.92 -10.28
C ILE A 261 3.05 -10.85 -9.19
N GLY A 262 4.04 -10.71 -8.30
CA GLY A 262 3.95 -9.77 -7.19
C GLY A 262 5.16 -9.81 -6.26
N VAL A 263 4.88 -9.65 -4.97
CA VAL A 263 5.90 -9.59 -3.91
C VAL A 263 5.76 -10.80 -3.00
N ARG A 264 6.84 -11.56 -2.87
CA ARG A 264 6.91 -12.70 -1.94
C ARG A 264 6.91 -12.17 -0.51
N GLU A 265 6.30 -12.89 0.43
CA GLU A 265 6.35 -12.50 1.84
C GLU A 265 7.74 -12.65 2.45
N TYR A 266 8.41 -13.74 2.09
CA TYR A 266 9.76 -14.09 2.52
C TYR A 266 10.75 -13.87 1.37
N PRO A 267 12.02 -13.57 1.67
CA PRO A 267 13.03 -13.35 0.63
C PRO A 267 13.18 -14.60 -0.24
N LYS A 268 13.56 -14.40 -1.52
CA LYS A 268 13.88 -15.50 -2.46
C LYS A 268 14.85 -16.48 -1.81
N GLY A 269 14.53 -17.77 -1.92
CA GLY A 269 15.28 -18.86 -1.27
C GLY A 269 14.75 -19.24 0.11
N THR A 270 13.87 -18.45 0.70
CA THR A 270 13.21 -18.75 1.98
C THR A 270 11.71 -18.90 1.79
N GLU A 271 11.12 -19.83 2.54
CA GLU A 271 9.67 -20.05 2.61
C GLU A 271 9.16 -19.89 4.03
N GLY A 272 7.87 -19.56 4.16
CA GLY A 272 7.18 -19.46 5.42
C GLY A 272 5.67 -19.34 5.20
N LYS A 273 4.92 -19.31 6.30
CA LYS A 273 3.46 -19.23 6.26
C LYS A 273 3.00 -17.78 6.34
N GLY A 274 1.82 -17.52 5.81
CA GLY A 274 1.16 -16.25 6.05
C GLY A 274 0.64 -16.16 7.48
N ASP A 275 0.50 -14.94 7.96
CA ASP A 275 -0.10 -14.62 9.24
C ASP A 275 -0.96 -13.35 9.12
N VAL A 276 -1.22 -12.71 10.26
CA VAL A 276 -2.04 -11.51 10.36
C VAL A 276 -1.48 -10.32 9.57
N ASP A 277 -0.16 -10.20 9.46
CA ASP A 277 0.52 -9.07 8.81
C ASP A 277 0.55 -9.24 7.28
N SER A 278 0.80 -10.47 6.83
CA SER A 278 0.88 -10.78 5.40
C SER A 278 -0.48 -11.08 4.76
N GLY A 279 -1.46 -11.44 5.58
CA GLY A 279 -2.66 -12.13 5.13
C GLY A 279 -2.34 -13.49 4.46
N PRO A 280 -3.33 -14.07 3.76
CA PRO A 280 -3.13 -15.35 3.07
C PRO A 280 -2.12 -15.23 1.92
N LEU A 281 -1.17 -16.16 1.86
CA LEU A 281 -0.16 -16.21 0.80
C LEU A 281 -0.64 -17.05 -0.38
N ILE A 282 -0.49 -16.53 -1.60
CA ILE A 282 -0.74 -17.26 -2.84
C ILE A 282 0.61 -17.67 -3.43
N LEU A 283 0.97 -18.95 -3.28
CA LEU A 283 2.27 -19.48 -3.72
C LEU A 283 3.46 -18.66 -3.17
N GLY A 284 3.37 -18.27 -1.89
CA GLY A 284 4.36 -17.43 -1.20
C GLY A 284 4.25 -15.93 -1.48
N THR A 285 3.36 -15.50 -2.37
CA THR A 285 3.10 -14.07 -2.68
C THR A 285 2.14 -13.48 -1.66
N SER A 286 2.52 -12.34 -1.07
CA SER A 286 1.67 -11.55 -0.18
C SER A 286 0.92 -10.50 -0.99
N LEU A 287 -0.42 -10.56 -1.00
CA LEU A 287 -1.23 -9.59 -1.74
C LEU A 287 -1.17 -8.21 -1.10
N SER A 288 -1.16 -8.12 0.23
CA SER A 288 -1.03 -6.84 0.94
C SER A 288 0.32 -6.18 0.63
N ALA A 289 1.42 -6.93 0.75
CA ALA A 289 2.75 -6.42 0.42
C ALA A 289 2.87 -6.04 -1.07
N THR A 290 2.20 -6.77 -1.97
CA THR A 290 2.18 -6.44 -3.40
C THR A 290 1.48 -5.12 -3.66
N VAL A 291 0.31 -4.88 -3.05
CA VAL A 291 -0.43 -3.61 -3.19
C VAL A 291 0.38 -2.45 -2.61
N VAL A 292 0.91 -2.58 -1.39
CA VAL A 292 1.71 -1.52 -0.77
C VAL A 292 2.98 -1.23 -1.59
N THR A 293 3.64 -2.27 -2.10
CA THR A 293 4.84 -2.12 -2.94
C THR A 293 4.56 -1.35 -4.24
N MET A 294 3.33 -1.38 -4.77
CA MET A 294 2.95 -0.52 -5.89
C MET A 294 3.15 0.96 -5.54
N GLY A 295 2.71 1.38 -4.35
CA GLY A 295 2.90 2.75 -3.86
C GLY A 295 4.35 3.03 -3.50
N THR A 296 5.06 2.08 -2.92
CA THR A 296 6.51 2.18 -2.63
C THR A 296 7.30 2.41 -3.91
N ALA A 297 7.08 1.58 -4.93
CA ALA A 297 7.73 1.69 -6.23
C ALA A 297 7.45 3.06 -6.87
N ARG A 298 6.25 3.61 -6.68
CA ARG A 298 5.90 4.95 -7.17
C ARG A 298 6.73 6.06 -6.50
N VAL A 299 6.93 5.99 -5.17
CA VAL A 299 7.80 6.95 -4.45
C VAL A 299 9.27 6.80 -4.83
N GLN A 300 9.68 5.58 -5.19
CA GLN A 300 11.03 5.24 -5.60
C GLN A 300 11.27 5.43 -7.11
N HIS A 301 10.31 6.02 -7.85
CA HIS A 301 10.37 6.17 -9.31
C HIS A 301 10.81 4.88 -10.03
N ASP A 302 10.24 3.75 -9.61
CA ASP A 302 10.46 2.43 -10.22
C ASP A 302 9.29 2.07 -11.16
N PRO A 303 9.57 1.73 -12.43
CA PRO A 303 8.62 1.18 -13.39
C PRO A 303 7.82 -0.04 -12.89
N LEU A 304 8.30 -0.72 -11.85
CA LEU A 304 7.55 -1.74 -11.10
C LEU A 304 6.16 -1.24 -10.65
N ALA A 305 6.01 0.05 -10.34
CA ALA A 305 4.73 0.63 -9.94
C ALA A 305 3.65 0.44 -11.03
N ASP A 306 3.98 0.76 -12.29
CA ASP A 306 3.05 0.58 -13.42
C ASP A 306 2.74 -0.90 -13.64
N ARG A 307 3.75 -1.75 -13.54
CA ARG A 307 3.56 -3.20 -13.65
C ARG A 307 2.57 -3.73 -12.62
N LEU A 308 2.85 -3.52 -11.32
CA LEU A 308 2.02 -4.04 -10.24
C LEU A 308 0.59 -3.50 -10.32
N ALA A 309 0.44 -2.24 -10.71
CA ALA A 309 -0.86 -1.63 -10.85
C ALA A 309 -1.69 -2.24 -12.00
N ARG A 310 -1.05 -2.58 -13.12
CA ARG A 310 -1.70 -3.27 -14.26
C ARG A 310 -2.05 -4.72 -13.93
N GLU A 311 -1.15 -5.43 -13.24
CA GLU A 311 -1.42 -6.79 -12.75
C GLU A 311 -2.59 -6.76 -11.75
N GLY A 312 -2.62 -5.76 -10.86
CA GLY A 312 -3.75 -5.50 -9.96
C GLY A 312 -5.07 -5.19 -10.68
N ASP A 313 -5.06 -4.38 -11.74
CA ASP A 313 -6.24 -4.07 -12.55
C ASP A 313 -6.76 -5.28 -13.35
N LEU A 314 -5.90 -6.26 -13.65
CA LEU A 314 -6.33 -7.53 -14.24
C LEU A 314 -6.95 -8.47 -13.21
N LEU A 315 -6.26 -8.69 -12.10
CA LEU A 315 -6.63 -9.69 -11.10
C LEU A 315 -7.74 -9.22 -10.17
N GLY A 316 -7.72 -7.95 -9.79
CA GLY A 316 -8.68 -7.36 -8.85
C GLY A 316 -10.02 -6.98 -9.49
N LEU A 317 -10.17 -7.17 -10.81
CA LEU A 317 -11.43 -6.99 -11.55
C LEU A 317 -12.19 -5.69 -11.16
N PRO A 318 -11.59 -4.50 -11.36
CA PRO A 318 -12.21 -3.24 -10.96
C PRO A 318 -13.52 -3.01 -11.68
N ILE A 319 -14.50 -2.55 -10.90
CA ILE A 319 -15.77 -2.01 -11.37
C ILE A 319 -15.73 -0.52 -11.10
N SER A 320 -15.71 0.27 -12.17
CA SER A 320 -15.78 1.73 -12.10
C SER A 320 -17.09 2.20 -12.70
N GLY A 321 -17.95 2.78 -11.86
CA GLY A 321 -19.14 3.50 -12.28
C GLY A 321 -18.88 4.99 -12.49
N LEU A 322 -19.96 5.76 -12.56
CA LEU A 322 -19.90 7.23 -12.63
C LEU A 322 -19.39 7.83 -11.32
N LYS A 323 -19.86 7.34 -10.17
CA LYS A 323 -19.57 7.89 -8.84
C LYS A 323 -18.55 7.09 -8.04
N THR A 324 -18.56 5.76 -8.17
CA THR A 324 -17.75 4.87 -7.33
C THR A 324 -16.85 3.96 -8.14
N LYS A 325 -15.72 3.57 -7.54
CA LYS A 325 -14.80 2.55 -8.05
C LYS A 325 -14.51 1.58 -6.92
N ARG A 326 -14.52 0.29 -7.22
CA ARG A 326 -14.22 -0.78 -6.26
C ARG A 326 -13.61 -1.99 -6.92
N TYR A 327 -12.78 -2.72 -6.20
CA TYR A 327 -12.17 -3.97 -6.64
C TYR A 327 -12.90 -5.16 -6.03
N LEU A 328 -12.83 -6.33 -6.69
CA LEU A 328 -13.49 -7.57 -6.25
C LEU A 328 -14.96 -7.36 -5.83
N PHE A 329 -15.69 -6.56 -6.62
CA PHE A 329 -17.10 -6.21 -6.37
C PHE A 329 -17.38 -5.44 -5.05
N GLY A 330 -16.34 -4.94 -4.37
CA GLY A 330 -16.44 -4.27 -3.08
C GLY A 330 -16.45 -5.20 -1.87
N ALA A 331 -16.09 -6.48 -2.05
CA ALA A 331 -16.17 -7.47 -0.98
C ALA A 331 -15.17 -7.26 0.16
N VAL A 332 -14.09 -6.50 -0.08
CA VAL A 332 -13.01 -6.28 0.88
C VAL A 332 -12.64 -4.79 0.91
N PRO A 333 -13.42 -3.91 1.58
CA PRO A 333 -13.20 -2.47 1.58
C PRO A 333 -11.78 -2.06 2.01
N ILE A 334 -11.16 -2.80 2.92
CA ILE A 334 -9.78 -2.49 3.30
C ILE A 334 -8.76 -2.74 2.19
N GLY A 335 -8.98 -3.73 1.33
CA GLY A 335 -8.14 -3.93 0.14
C GLY A 335 -8.24 -2.72 -0.79
N ASP A 336 -9.44 -2.14 -0.93
CA ASP A 336 -9.65 -0.89 -1.66
C ASP A 336 -8.92 0.29 -1.00
N ALA A 337 -8.88 0.39 0.34
CA ALA A 337 -8.15 1.45 1.04
C ALA A 337 -6.63 1.37 0.84
N PHE A 338 -6.04 0.18 0.97
CA PHE A 338 -4.62 -0.03 0.67
C PHE A 338 -4.30 0.32 -0.79
N LEU A 339 -5.18 -0.05 -1.72
CA LEU A 339 -4.97 0.20 -3.14
C LEU A 339 -5.11 1.68 -3.49
N ALA A 340 -6.10 2.38 -2.92
CA ALA A 340 -6.30 3.81 -3.11
C ALA A 340 -5.08 4.60 -2.60
N TRP A 341 -4.63 4.28 -1.38
CA TRP A 341 -3.45 4.88 -0.77
C TRP A 341 -2.17 4.61 -1.58
N SER A 342 -2.01 3.40 -2.09
CA SER A 342 -0.87 3.02 -2.91
C SER A 342 -0.92 3.62 -4.33
N ALA A 343 -2.11 3.90 -4.87
CA ALA A 343 -2.27 4.49 -6.19
C ALA A 343 -2.05 6.01 -6.18
N SER A 344 -2.40 6.69 -5.09
CA SER A 344 -2.19 8.14 -4.90
C SER A 344 -0.82 8.50 -4.34
N ALA A 345 0.01 7.50 -4.14
CA ALA A 345 1.21 7.58 -3.33
C ALA A 345 2.26 8.55 -3.92
N ARG A 346 2.69 9.53 -3.13
CA ARG A 346 3.77 10.51 -3.43
C ARG A 346 4.57 10.86 -2.17
N PRO A 347 5.81 11.39 -2.29
CA PRO A 347 6.53 11.92 -1.14
C PRO A 347 5.87 13.19 -0.57
N PHE A 348 6.14 13.47 0.70
CA PHE A 348 5.79 14.73 1.36
C PHE A 348 7.00 15.64 1.52
N VAL A 349 8.08 15.11 2.09
CA VAL A 349 9.29 15.87 2.46
C VAL A 349 10.39 15.64 1.43
N ALA A 350 10.55 14.38 1.00
CA ALA A 350 11.61 14.03 0.09
C ALA A 350 11.37 14.59 -1.32
N GLY A 351 12.43 15.10 -1.95
CA GLY A 351 12.43 15.34 -3.38
C GLY A 351 12.31 14.04 -4.18
N ASP A 352 12.10 14.19 -5.50
CA ASP A 352 12.01 13.04 -6.40
C ASP A 352 13.30 12.22 -6.38
N GLN A 353 13.12 10.89 -6.29
CA GLN A 353 14.21 9.95 -6.47
C GLN A 353 14.60 9.83 -7.96
N PRO A 354 15.87 9.53 -8.28
CA PRO A 354 16.26 9.20 -9.64
C PRO A 354 15.45 8.02 -10.17
N GLU A 355 15.02 8.10 -11.43
CA GLU A 355 14.28 7.01 -12.08
C GLU A 355 15.14 5.74 -12.16
N LEU A 356 14.57 4.60 -11.80
CA LEU A 356 15.21 3.31 -11.98
C LEU A 356 14.97 2.79 -13.40
N ASP A 357 15.95 2.04 -13.92
CA ASP A 357 15.87 1.48 -15.26
C ASP A 357 14.55 0.73 -15.50
N GLY A 358 13.90 1.14 -16.59
CA GLY A 358 12.77 0.48 -17.22
C GLY A 358 13.06 -0.98 -17.49
N GLY A 359 12.63 -1.85 -16.56
CA GLY A 359 12.60 -3.28 -16.80
C GLY A 359 11.86 -3.59 -18.11
N SER A 360 12.26 -4.66 -18.79
CA SER A 360 11.71 -4.95 -20.10
C SER A 360 10.19 -5.19 -20.07
N GLY A 361 9.48 -4.73 -21.10
CA GLY A 361 8.04 -4.95 -21.27
C GLY A 361 7.62 -6.41 -21.44
N TRP A 362 8.56 -7.35 -21.51
CA TRP A 362 8.33 -8.80 -21.61
C TRP A 362 7.47 -9.40 -20.50
N TRP A 363 7.38 -8.75 -19.32
CA TRP A 363 6.49 -9.18 -18.25
C TRP A 363 5.02 -9.26 -18.70
N ARG A 364 4.62 -8.49 -19.74
CA ARG A 364 3.28 -8.54 -20.34
C ARG A 364 3.01 -9.83 -21.12
N GLY A 365 4.05 -10.46 -21.67
CA GLY A 365 3.93 -11.63 -22.57
C GLY A 365 3.16 -12.80 -21.96
N PRO A 366 3.55 -13.30 -20.77
CA PRO A 366 2.81 -14.36 -20.08
C PRO A 366 1.34 -14.02 -19.84
N TRP A 367 1.02 -12.77 -19.49
CA TRP A 367 -0.36 -12.31 -19.28
C TRP A 367 -1.16 -12.27 -20.57
N LEU A 368 -0.59 -11.75 -21.66
CA LEU A 368 -1.24 -11.74 -22.96
C LEU A 368 -1.53 -13.16 -23.45
N LEU A 369 -0.59 -14.08 -23.25
CA LEU A 369 -0.81 -15.49 -23.56
C LEU A 369 -1.95 -16.08 -22.72
N LEU A 370 -1.95 -15.86 -21.40
CA LEU A 370 -2.99 -16.34 -20.49
C LEU A 370 -4.38 -15.81 -20.89
N LEU A 371 -4.47 -14.52 -21.24
CA LEU A 371 -5.73 -13.88 -21.65
C LEU A 371 -6.29 -14.47 -22.96
N TRP A 372 -5.43 -14.70 -23.95
CA TRP A 372 -5.87 -15.14 -25.28
C TRP A 372 -6.02 -16.67 -25.43
N LEU A 373 -5.35 -17.46 -24.59
CA LEU A 373 -5.37 -18.93 -24.68
C LEU A 373 -6.80 -19.53 -24.66
N PRO A 374 -7.73 -19.12 -23.76
CA PRO A 374 -9.10 -19.65 -23.79
C PRO A 374 -9.84 -19.36 -25.10
N ALA A 375 -9.71 -18.13 -25.62
CA ALA A 375 -10.33 -17.73 -26.88
C ALA A 375 -9.78 -18.56 -28.04
N LEU A 376 -8.45 -18.73 -28.11
CA LEU A 376 -7.78 -19.52 -29.13
C LEU A 376 -8.23 -20.99 -29.10
N ILE A 377 -8.33 -21.62 -27.93
CA ILE A 377 -8.80 -23.01 -27.77
C ILE A 377 -10.25 -23.16 -28.27
N LEU A 378 -11.14 -22.25 -27.87
CA LEU A 378 -12.55 -22.30 -28.24
C LEU A 378 -12.75 -22.11 -29.75
N TRP A 379 -12.07 -21.14 -30.36
CA TRP A 379 -12.12 -20.92 -31.81
C TRP A 379 -11.52 -22.08 -32.60
N SER A 380 -10.45 -22.71 -32.10
CA SER A 380 -9.85 -23.91 -32.68
C SER A 380 -10.85 -25.07 -32.73
N PHE A 381 -11.57 -25.29 -31.64
CA PHE A 381 -12.61 -26.32 -31.56
C PHE A 381 -13.78 -26.06 -32.52
N VAL A 382 -14.22 -24.81 -32.65
CA VAL A 382 -15.26 -24.40 -33.61
C VAL A 382 -14.81 -24.67 -35.05
N ARG A 383 -13.55 -24.33 -35.39
CA ARG A 383 -12.96 -24.55 -36.73
C ARG A 383 -12.78 -26.03 -37.04
N PHE A 384 -12.32 -26.83 -36.08
CA PHE A 384 -12.14 -28.27 -36.24
C PHE A 384 -13.48 -29.00 -36.47
N LYS A 385 -14.52 -28.69 -35.70
CA LYS A 385 -15.87 -29.25 -35.93
C LYS A 385 -16.45 -28.87 -37.30
N ARG A 386 -16.17 -27.65 -37.80
CA ARG A 386 -16.57 -27.23 -39.15
C ARG A 386 -15.88 -28.06 -40.24
N ARG A 387 -14.57 -28.32 -40.11
CA ARG A 387 -13.80 -29.15 -41.04
C ARG A 387 -14.28 -30.61 -41.06
N ARG A 388 -14.53 -31.22 -39.90
CA ARG A 388 -15.07 -32.60 -39.82
C ARG A 388 -16.45 -32.75 -40.45
N ARG A 389 -17.35 -31.76 -40.31
CA ARG A 389 -18.65 -31.80 -40.98
C ARG A 389 -18.55 -31.70 -42.50
N ARG A 390 -17.65 -30.84 -43.02
CA ARG A 390 -17.41 -30.74 -44.46
C ARG A 390 -16.85 -32.04 -45.04
N ARG A 391 -15.95 -32.73 -44.32
CA ARG A 391 -15.39 -34.04 -44.73
C ARG A 391 -16.34 -35.24 -44.61
N ARG A 392 -17.52 -35.08 -43.99
CA ARG A 392 -18.58 -36.11 -43.94
C ARG A 392 -19.72 -35.84 -44.91
N ALA A 393 -19.74 -34.66 -45.53
CA ALA A 393 -20.74 -34.25 -46.51
C ALA A 393 -20.21 -34.36 -47.96
N HIS A 394 -18.93 -34.67 -48.10
CA HIS A 394 -18.30 -35.28 -49.26
C HIS A 394 -17.97 -36.72 -48.86
#